data_AF-A0A965GBE8-F1
#
_entry.id   AF-A0A965GBE8-F1
#
_cell.length_a   1.000
_cell.length_b   1.000
_cell.length_c   1.000
_cell.angle_alpha   90.00
_cell.angle_beta   90.00
_cell.angle_gamma   90.00
#
_symmetry.space_group_name_H-M   'P 1'
#
loop_
_entity.id
_entity.type
_entity.pdbx_description
1 polymer ?
#
loop_
_entity_poly.entity_id
_entity_poly.type
_entity_poly.pdbx_seq_one_letter_code
_entity_poly.pdbx_strand_id
1 'polypeptide(L)'
;PEHAWLKDINRAEYFGITDDQAMQALKALSQTEGIIPAIETAHALAGVIEHGKTLPAGSTILLNLSGRGDKDMETVGKYFGFLGA
;
A
#
# COMPACT_ATOMS: atom_id res chain seq x y z
N PRO A 1 -6.95 3.86 -20.60
CA PRO A 1 -6.09 3.45 -21.76
C PRO A 1 -4.62 3.88 -21.60
N GLU A 2 -4.41 4.92 -20.80
CA GLU A 2 -3.17 5.65 -20.56
C GLU A 2 -2.16 4.79 -19.78
N HIS A 3 -2.60 4.07 -18.74
CA HIS A 3 -1.70 3.17 -18.00
C HIS A 3 -1.14 2.04 -18.88
N ALA A 4 -1.95 1.45 -19.75
CA ALA A 4 -1.48 0.43 -20.69
C ALA A 4 -0.44 1.02 -21.64
N TRP A 5 -0.70 2.19 -22.21
CA TRP A 5 0.25 2.88 -23.07
C TRP A 5 1.57 3.24 -22.35
N LEU A 6 1.50 3.77 -21.12
CA LEU A 6 2.68 4.09 -20.31
C LEU A 6 3.54 2.86 -19.99
N LYS A 7 2.91 1.70 -19.78
CA LYS A 7 3.59 0.41 -19.66
C LYS A 7 4.29 0.04 -20.96
N ASP A 8 3.57 0.10 -22.09
CA ASP A 8 4.07 -0.35 -23.40
C ASP A 8 5.29 0.46 -23.86
N ILE A 9 5.37 1.74 -23.49
CA ILE A 9 6.54 2.61 -23.78
C ILE A 9 7.62 2.57 -22.69
N ASN A 10 7.51 1.70 -21.68
CA ASN A 10 8.42 1.59 -20.53
C ASN A 10 8.57 2.89 -19.71
N ARG A 11 7.50 3.70 -19.64
CA ARG A 11 7.50 4.94 -18.83
C ARG A 11 7.03 4.71 -17.41
N ALA A 12 6.22 3.68 -17.18
CA ALA A 12 5.73 3.27 -15.88
C ALA A 12 5.85 1.75 -15.71
N GLU A 13 6.20 1.32 -14.50
CA GLU A 13 6.26 -0.09 -14.11
C GLU A 13 5.05 -0.41 -13.22
N TYR A 14 4.56 -1.64 -13.31
CA TYR A 14 3.34 -2.10 -12.65
C TYR A 14 3.66 -3.37 -11.88
N PHE A 15 3.40 -3.34 -10.58
CA PHE A 15 3.69 -4.44 -9.66
C PHE A 15 2.40 -4.96 -9.05
N GLY A 16 2.32 -6.28 -8.86
CA GLY A 16 1.22 -6.91 -8.14
C GLY A 16 1.55 -6.98 -6.66
N ILE A 17 0.56 -6.69 -5.81
CA ILE A 17 0.65 -6.80 -4.36
C ILE A 17 -0.53 -7.65 -3.88
N THR A 18 -0.26 -8.58 -2.96
CA THR A 18 -1.28 -9.45 -2.37
C THR A 18 -2.01 -8.76 -1.23
N ASP A 19 -3.20 -9.26 -0.90
CA ASP A 19 -3.99 -8.75 0.23
C ASP A 19 -3.20 -8.79 1.54
N ASP A 20 -2.46 -9.87 1.83
CA ASP A 20 -1.65 -9.97 3.05
C ASP A 20 -0.57 -8.87 3.09
N GLN A 21 0.15 -8.65 1.99
CA GLN A 21 1.16 -7.60 1.92
C GLN A 21 0.55 -6.21 2.18
N ALA A 22 -0.61 -5.92 1.57
CA ALA A 22 -1.32 -4.67 1.81
C ALA A 22 -1.77 -4.53 3.28
N MET A 23 -2.30 -5.60 3.88
CA MET A 23 -2.73 -5.59 5.27
C MET A 23 -1.56 -5.37 6.24
N GLN A 24 -0.42 -6.03 6.02
CA GLN A 24 0.78 -5.78 6.84
C GLN A 24 1.29 -4.34 6.69
N ALA A 25 1.27 -3.78 5.48
CA ALA A 25 1.65 -2.38 5.25
C ALA A 25 0.68 -1.39 5.92
N LEU A 26 -0.62 -1.65 5.87
CA LEU A 26 -1.65 -0.86 6.57
C LEU A 26 -1.36 -0.83 8.07
N LYS A 27 -1.12 -2.00 8.67
CA LYS A 27 -0.79 -2.13 10.09
C LYS A 27 0.49 -1.37 10.43
N ALA A 28 1.53 -1.49 9.60
CA ALA A 28 2.79 -0.79 9.80
C ALA A 28 2.58 0.74 9.84
N LEU A 29 1.92 1.32 8.83
CA LEU A 29 1.67 2.77 8.77
C LEU A 29 0.84 3.25 9.95
N SER A 30 -0.17 2.47 10.33
CA SER A 30 -1.04 2.80 11.47
C SER A 30 -0.27 2.80 12.78
N GLN A 31 0.67 1.89 12.96
CA GLN A 31 1.44 1.75 14.20
C GLN A 31 2.63 2.69 14.30
N THR A 32 3.28 3.03 13.18
CA THR A 32 4.47 3.89 13.19
C THR A 32 4.12 5.36 13.05
N GLU A 33 3.14 5.70 12.19
CA GLU A 33 2.82 7.10 11.85
C GLU A 33 1.45 7.55 12.37
N GLY A 34 0.63 6.64 12.93
CA GLY A 34 -0.72 6.96 13.39
C GLY A 34 -1.70 7.29 12.26
N ILE A 35 -1.37 6.93 11.01
CA ILE A 35 -2.21 7.12 9.83
C ILE A 35 -2.84 5.78 9.48
N ILE A 36 -4.17 5.73 9.45
CA ILE A 36 -4.92 4.55 8.98
C ILE A 36 -5.24 4.75 7.49
N PRO A 37 -4.49 4.13 6.57
CA PRO A 37 -4.73 4.28 5.14
C PRO A 37 -5.93 3.45 4.69
N ALA A 38 -6.52 3.81 3.56
CA ALA A 38 -7.40 2.89 2.84
C ALA A 38 -6.64 1.61 2.46
N ILE A 39 -7.33 0.46 2.37
CA ILE A 39 -6.70 -0.80 1.94
C ILE A 39 -6.06 -0.64 0.55
N GLU A 40 -6.69 0.10 -0.35
CA GLU A 40 -6.18 0.39 -1.69
C GLU A 40 -4.88 1.22 -1.63
N THR A 41 -4.78 2.16 -0.69
CA THR A 41 -3.55 2.92 -0.45
C THR A 41 -2.44 2.02 0.12
N ALA A 42 -2.79 1.07 0.98
CA ALA A 42 -1.83 0.16 1.58
C ALA A 42 -1.14 -0.77 0.57
N HIS A 43 -1.78 -1.05 -0.57
CA HIS A 43 -1.13 -1.76 -1.69
C HIS A 43 0.09 -0.99 -2.20
N ALA A 44 -0.05 0.32 -2.40
CA ALA A 44 1.06 1.14 -2.88
C ALA A 44 2.18 1.24 -1.84
N LEU A 45 1.84 1.34 -0.55
CA LEU A 45 2.84 1.32 0.53
C LEU A 45 3.59 -0.01 0.60
N ALA A 46 2.89 -1.14 0.47
CA ALA A 46 3.53 -2.45 0.42
C ALA A 46 4.52 -2.55 -0.75
N GLY A 47 4.13 -2.05 -1.94
CA GLY A 47 5.02 -1.93 -3.08
C GLY A 47 6.25 -1.08 -2.80
N VAL A 48 6.12 0.03 -2.07
CA VAL A 48 7.28 0.84 -1.63
C VAL A 48 8.18 0.08 -0.64
N ILE A 49 7.61 -0.66 0.31
CA ILE A 49 8.39 -1.44 1.29
C ILE A 49 9.17 -2.57 0.61
N GLU A 50 8.62 -3.17 -0.43
CA GLU A 50 9.26 -4.25 -1.19
C GLU A 50 10.27 -3.69 -2.21
N HIS A 51 9.81 -2.83 -3.13
CA HIS A 51 10.62 -2.34 -4.24
C HIS A 51 11.52 -1.17 -3.85
N GLY A 52 11.19 -0.39 -2.82
CA GLY A 52 12.07 0.68 -2.34
C GLY A 52 13.44 0.17 -1.87
N LYS A 53 13.53 -1.11 -1.48
CA LYS A 53 14.80 -1.78 -1.11
C LYS A 53 15.75 -1.98 -2.28
N THR A 54 15.27 -1.93 -3.52
CA THR A 54 16.12 -2.05 -4.71
C THR A 54 16.71 -0.71 -5.15
N LEU A 55 16.21 0.40 -4.59
CA LEU A 55 16.71 1.74 -4.86
C LEU A 55 17.99 2.01 -4.05
N PRO A 56 18.91 2.87 -4.54
CA PRO A 56 20.07 3.30 -3.78
C PRO A 56 19.68 3.90 -2.42
N ALA A 57 20.48 3.62 -1.39
CA ALA A 57 20.27 4.19 -0.06
C ALA A 57 20.22 5.73 -0.12
N GLY A 58 19.25 6.33 0.57
CA GLY A 58 19.01 7.78 0.53
C GLY A 58 18.11 8.26 -0.62
N SER A 59 17.59 7.37 -1.46
CA SER A 59 16.57 7.72 -2.47
C SER A 59 15.31 8.28 -1.81
N THR A 60 14.69 9.26 -2.47
CA THR A 60 13.40 9.85 -2.04
C THR A 60 12.25 9.25 -2.85
N ILE A 61 11.20 8.82 -2.16
CA ILE A 61 10.00 8.22 -2.76
C ILE A 61 8.80 9.11 -2.44
N LEU A 62 8.04 9.48 -3.47
CA LEU A 62 6.74 10.13 -3.31
C LEU A 62 5.64 9.07 -3.45
N LEU A 63 4.84 8.90 -2.40
CA LEU A 63 3.72 7.97 -2.37
C LEU A 63 2.40 8.73 -2.36
N ASN A 64 1.46 8.33 -3.22
CA ASN A 64 0.09 8.85 -3.18
C ASN A 64 -0.73 8.10 -2.11
N LEU A 65 -1.00 8.76 -0.98
CA LEU A 65 -1.96 8.27 0.01
C LEU A 65 -3.39 8.58 -0.45
N SER A 66 -3.90 7.75 -1.36
CA SER A 66 -5.13 8.00 -2.11
C SER A 66 -6.40 8.10 -1.26
N GLY A 67 -6.41 7.54 -0.05
CA GLY A 67 -7.57 7.59 0.83
C GLY A 67 -7.27 7.18 2.27
N ARG A 68 -8.25 7.44 3.13
CA ARG A 68 -8.25 7.07 4.56
C ARG A 68 -9.05 5.78 4.80
N GLY A 69 -8.70 5.05 5.86
CA GLY A 69 -9.21 3.71 6.13
C GLY A 69 -10.53 3.61 6.87
N ASP A 70 -11.28 4.69 7.09
CA ASP A 70 -12.54 4.63 7.85
C ASP A 70 -13.53 3.59 7.30
N LYS A 71 -13.66 3.52 5.96
CA LYS A 71 -14.56 2.55 5.30
C LYS A 71 -14.12 1.10 5.47
N ASP A 72 -12.85 0.87 5.80
CA ASP A 72 -12.21 -0.44 5.80
C ASP A 72 -12.09 -1.04 7.21
N MET A 73 -12.45 -0.29 8.27
CA MET A 73 -12.19 -0.69 9.65
C MET A 73 -12.86 -2.01 10.04
N GLU A 74 -14.02 -2.35 9.50
CA GLU A 74 -14.65 -3.65 9.74
C GLU A 74 -13.83 -4.80 9.11
N THR A 75 -13.39 -4.63 7.87
CA THR A 75 -12.54 -5.60 7.16
C THR A 75 -11.21 -5.79 7.89
N VAL A 76 -10.55 -4.69 8.26
CA VAL A 76 -9.29 -4.69 9.01
C VAL A 76 -9.47 -5.35 10.37
N GLY A 77 -10.56 -5.01 11.07
CA GLY A 77 -10.87 -5.55 12.39
C GLY A 77 -11.10 -7.06 12.37
N LYS A 78 -11.83 -7.58 11.38
CA LYS A 78 -12.00 -9.04 11.19
C LYS A 78 -10.70 -9.72 10.81
N TYR A 79 -9.94 -9.13 9.88
CA TYR A 79 -8.68 -9.71 9.39
C TYR A 79 -7.65 -9.89 10.50
N PHE A 80 -7.49 -8.90 11.39
CA PHE A 80 -6.54 -8.96 12.50
C PHE A 80 -7.13 -9.53 13.80
N GLY A 81 -8.42 -9.92 13.80
CA GLY A 81 -9.09 -10.47 14.99
C GLY A 81 -9.35 -9.44 16.09
N PHE A 82 -9.45 -8.15 15.76
CA PHE A 82 -9.84 -7.09 16.70
C PHE A 82 -11.34 -7.03 16.96
N LEU A 83 -12.12 -7.51 15.99
CA LEU A 83 -13.56 -7.69 16.12
C LEU A 83 -13.80 -9.18 16.33
N GLY A 84 -14.42 -9.54 17.45
CA GLY A 84 -14.77 -10.92 17.76
C GLY A 84 -15.66 -11.55 16.69
N ALA A 85 -15.72 -12.90 16.69
CA ALA A 85 -16.61 -13.67 15.83
C ALA A 85 -18.09 -13.27 16.00
#